data_AF-A0A243RK43-F1
#
_entry.id   AF-A0A243RK43-F1
#
_cell.length_a   1.000
_cell.length_b   1.000
_cell.length_c   1.000
_cell.angle_alpha   90.00
_cell.angle_beta   90.00
_cell.angle_gamma   90.00
#
_symmetry.space_group_name_H-M   'P 1'
#
loop_
_entity.id
_entity.type
_entity.pdbx_description
1 polymer ?
#
loop_
_entity_poly.entity_id
_entity_poly.type
_entity_poly.pdbx_seq_one_letter_code
_entity_poly.pdbx_strand_id
1 'polypeptide(L)'
;MVGLLVGPTLRVMPVEFLADDEAAAYGRFAGPPAQADLERVFFLDDEDRALVGQRRGVHMRLGFALQLVTVRRLGTFMEDPLGVPGAVLEFVAEQLGVEDASQVKRYAERRETPFDHQRDIRRAYGWKDFTDVGGEFTA
;
A
#
# COMPACT_ATOMS: atom_id res chain seq x y z
N MET A 1 20.25 35.15 -10.75
CA MET A 1 19.84 36.53 -11.11
C MET A 1 18.42 36.48 -11.68
N VAL A 2 17.50 36.95 -10.84
CA VAL A 2 16.19 37.61 -11.07
C VAL A 2 15.42 37.37 -12.38
N GLY A 3 14.14 37.00 -12.22
CA GLY A 3 13.07 37.20 -13.18
C GLY A 3 11.70 36.99 -12.52
N LEU A 4 11.18 38.03 -11.85
CA LEU A 4 9.86 38.05 -11.21
C LEU A 4 8.83 38.67 -12.18
N LEU A 5 7.66 38.04 -12.32
CA LEU A 5 6.44 38.69 -12.79
C LEU A 5 5.32 38.47 -11.74
N VAL A 6 4.71 39.58 -11.33
CA VAL A 6 3.70 39.70 -10.27
C VAL A 6 2.30 39.64 -10.86
N GLY A 7 1.39 38.92 -10.20
CA GLY A 7 -0.08 38.98 -10.37
C GLY A 7 -0.78 38.69 -9.03
N PRO A 8 -1.96 39.27 -8.74
CA PRO A 8 -2.51 39.29 -7.39
C PRO A 8 -3.15 37.93 -7.04
N THR A 9 -2.66 37.35 -5.94
CA THR A 9 -3.29 36.29 -5.14
C THR A 9 -3.51 34.94 -5.83
N LEU A 10 -2.48 34.41 -6.49
CA LEU A 10 -2.20 32.97 -6.32
C LEU A 10 -1.36 32.85 -5.06
N ARG A 11 -1.96 32.31 -3.99
CA ARG A 11 -1.18 31.79 -2.86
C ARG A 11 -0.30 30.70 -3.44
N VAL A 12 0.94 31.05 -3.78
CA VAL A 12 2.00 30.10 -4.06
C VAL A 12 2.08 29.26 -2.79
N MET A 13 1.52 28.04 -2.81
CA MET A 13 1.75 27.10 -1.73
C MET A 13 3.26 26.90 -1.72
N PRO A 14 4.00 27.32 -0.68
CA PRO A 14 5.39 26.98 -0.61
C PRO A 14 5.46 25.46 -0.59
N VAL A 15 6.25 24.89 -1.48
CA VAL A 15 6.61 23.47 -1.45
C VAL A 15 7.61 23.34 -0.30
N GLU A 16 7.14 23.56 0.92
CA GLU A 16 7.80 23.04 2.09
C GLU A 16 7.56 21.54 2.00
N PHE A 17 8.63 20.82 1.62
CA PHE A 17 8.68 19.38 1.75
C PHE A 17 8.15 19.02 3.14
N LEU A 18 7.20 18.08 3.20
CA LEU A 18 6.53 17.61 4.42
C LEU A 18 7.43 17.78 5.65
N ALA A 19 6.89 18.39 6.72
CA ALA A 19 7.64 18.47 7.98
C ALA A 19 8.15 17.07 8.37
N ASP A 20 9.31 16.97 9.01
CA ASP A 20 10.01 15.67 9.21
C ASP A 20 9.09 14.58 9.83
N ASP A 21 8.12 14.99 10.64
CA ASP A 21 7.06 14.16 11.22
C ASP A 21 6.01 13.70 10.19
N GLU A 22 5.55 14.58 9.31
CA GLU A 22 4.67 14.26 8.18
C GLU A 22 5.36 13.35 7.15
N ALA A 23 6.65 13.57 6.89
CA ALA A 23 7.46 12.71 6.04
C ALA A 23 7.66 11.32 6.66
N ALA A 24 7.88 11.25 7.99
CA ALA A 24 8.01 9.99 8.71
C ALA A 24 6.69 9.20 8.80
N ALA A 25 5.54 9.89 8.76
CA ALA A 25 4.21 9.28 8.74
C ALA A 25 3.80 8.77 7.35
N TYR A 26 4.39 9.30 6.28
CA TYR A 26 4.08 8.89 4.91
C TYR A 26 4.35 7.39 4.70
N GLY A 27 3.41 6.70 4.04
CA GLY A 27 3.50 5.27 3.78
C GLY A 27 3.38 4.40 5.05
N ARG A 28 2.87 4.94 6.16
CA ARG A 28 2.61 4.19 7.40
C ARG A 28 1.21 4.49 7.93
N PHE A 29 0.74 3.64 8.83
CA PHE A 29 -0.49 3.88 9.58
C PHE A 29 -0.20 4.81 10.76
N ALA A 30 -0.96 5.90 10.90
CA ALA A 30 -0.91 6.77 12.07
C ALA A 30 -1.59 6.17 13.32
N GLY A 31 -2.28 5.05 13.16
CA GLY A 31 -3.01 4.33 14.21
C GLY A 31 -3.96 3.28 13.60
N PRO A 32 -4.67 2.49 14.44
CA PRO A 32 -5.66 1.55 13.95
C PRO A 32 -6.81 2.28 13.21
N PRO A 33 -7.22 1.82 12.01
CA PRO A 33 -8.38 2.38 11.33
C PRO A 33 -9.67 2.10 12.12
N ALA A 34 -10.67 2.97 11.97
CA ALA A 34 -11.99 2.73 12.53
C ALA A 34 -12.66 1.52 11.87
N GLN A 35 -13.57 0.84 12.57
CA GLN A 35 -14.27 -0.34 12.04
C GLN A 35 -14.96 -0.08 10.69
N ALA A 36 -15.62 1.08 10.55
CA ALA A 36 -16.28 1.46 9.30
C ALA A 36 -15.30 1.65 8.13
N ASP A 37 -14.04 2.00 8.40
CA ASP A 37 -13.00 2.10 7.36
C ASP A 37 -12.44 0.73 6.97
N LEU A 38 -12.47 -0.27 7.87
CA LEU A 38 -12.08 -1.65 7.56
C LEU A 38 -12.93 -2.21 6.41
N GLU A 39 -14.25 -2.13 6.53
CA GLU A 39 -15.20 -2.65 5.55
C GLU A 39 -15.14 -1.90 4.21
N ARG A 40 -14.83 -0.60 4.22
CA ARG A 40 -14.80 0.20 3.00
C ARG A 40 -13.47 0.10 2.25
N VAL A 41 -12.35 0.03 2.97
CA VAL A 41 -11.02 0.19 2.36
C VAL A 41 -10.24 -1.12 2.29
N PHE A 42 -10.43 -2.01 3.26
CA PHE A 42 -9.66 -3.25 3.39
C PHE A 42 -10.45 -4.50 2.99
N PHE A 43 -11.63 -4.31 2.39
CA PHE A 43 -12.39 -5.40 1.82
C PHE A 43 -11.70 -5.94 0.56
N LEU A 44 -11.59 -7.27 0.50
CA LEU A 44 -11.16 -8.03 -0.65
C LEU A 44 -12.39 -8.33 -1.48
N ASP A 45 -12.45 -7.84 -2.72
CA ASP A 45 -13.47 -8.25 -3.67
C ASP A 45 -13.14 -9.63 -4.30
N ASP A 46 -13.93 -10.05 -5.28
CA ASP A 46 -13.76 -11.36 -5.92
C ASP A 46 -12.47 -11.43 -6.75
N GLU A 47 -12.05 -10.31 -7.35
CA GLU A 47 -10.81 -10.24 -8.12
C GLU A 47 -9.59 -10.32 -7.18
N ASP A 48 -9.64 -9.59 -6.07
CA ASP A 48 -8.64 -9.67 -5.01
C ASP A 48 -8.52 -11.10 -4.46
N ARG A 49 -9.65 -11.75 -4.17
CA ARG A 49 -9.66 -13.14 -3.70
C ARG A 49 -9.07 -14.10 -4.74
N ALA A 50 -9.33 -13.87 -6.02
CA ALA A 50 -8.74 -14.67 -7.10
C ALA A 50 -7.21 -14.48 -7.17
N LEU A 51 -6.70 -13.25 -7.04
CA LEU A 51 -5.27 -12.95 -6.99
C LEU A 51 -4.60 -13.60 -5.78
N VAL A 52 -5.19 -13.43 -4.59
CA VAL A 52 -4.71 -14.03 -3.34
C VAL A 52 -4.70 -15.56 -3.45
N GLY A 53 -5.75 -16.16 -4.02
CA GLY A 53 -5.92 -17.60 -4.17
C GLY A 53 -4.81 -18.29 -4.98
N GLN A 54 -4.11 -17.56 -5.84
CA GLN A 54 -2.97 -18.07 -6.60
C GLN A 54 -1.73 -18.33 -5.73
N ARG A 55 -1.70 -17.84 -4.48
CA ARG A 55 -0.56 -18.00 -3.57
C ARG A 55 -0.69 -19.29 -2.75
N ARG A 56 0.41 -20.02 -2.63
CA ARG A 56 0.47 -21.30 -1.92
C ARG A 56 0.74 -21.09 -0.43
N GLY A 57 -0.10 -21.67 0.42
CA GLY A 57 0.04 -21.61 1.87
C GLY A 57 -0.58 -20.36 2.50
N VAL A 58 -1.06 -20.51 3.73
CA VAL A 58 -1.81 -19.47 4.46
C VAL A 58 -0.99 -18.18 4.64
N HIS A 59 0.24 -18.29 5.14
CA HIS A 59 1.16 -17.15 5.32
C HIS A 59 1.42 -16.34 4.04
N MET A 60 1.53 -17.00 2.88
CA MET A 60 1.72 -16.33 1.59
C MET A 60 0.46 -15.59 1.14
N ARG A 61 -0.73 -16.20 1.34
CA ARG A 61 -2.01 -15.57 1.04
C ARG A 61 -2.26 -14.35 1.92
N LEU A 62 -2.05 -14.48 3.23
CA LEU A 62 -2.18 -13.35 4.17
C LEU A 62 -1.23 -12.22 3.81
N GLY A 63 0.06 -12.51 3.61
CA GLY A 63 1.03 -11.47 3.29
C GLY A 63 0.76 -10.77 1.95
N PHE A 64 0.34 -11.52 0.93
CA PHE A 64 -0.10 -10.93 -0.35
C PHE A 64 -1.32 -10.02 -0.17
N ALA A 65 -2.35 -10.49 0.53
CA ALA A 65 -3.57 -9.74 0.77
C ALA A 65 -3.28 -8.45 1.55
N LEU A 66 -2.42 -8.51 2.59
CA LEU A 66 -2.00 -7.35 3.36
C LEU A 66 -1.30 -6.29 2.51
N GLN A 67 -0.37 -6.71 1.65
CA GLN A 67 0.28 -5.77 0.73
C GLN A 67 -0.74 -5.10 -0.19
N LEU A 68 -1.66 -5.88 -0.76
CA LEU A 68 -2.67 -5.40 -1.69
C LEU A 68 -3.61 -4.36 -1.05
N VAL A 69 -4.19 -4.65 0.12
CA VAL A 69 -5.11 -3.70 0.78
C VAL A 69 -4.37 -2.47 1.31
N THR A 70 -3.12 -2.65 1.74
CA THR A 70 -2.31 -1.56 2.29
C THR A 70 -1.82 -0.60 1.22
N VAL A 71 -1.35 -1.11 0.07
CA VAL A 71 -0.94 -0.24 -1.04
C VAL A 71 -2.13 0.53 -1.61
N ARG A 72 -3.33 -0.08 -1.63
CA ARG A 72 -4.57 0.63 -1.98
C ARG A 72 -4.90 1.75 -0.99
N ARG A 73 -4.67 1.53 0.31
CA ARG A 73 -4.92 2.53 1.37
C ARG A 73 -3.90 3.67 1.38
N LEU A 74 -2.62 3.35 1.25
CA LEU A 74 -1.50 4.27 1.48
C LEU A 74 -0.93 4.86 0.19
N GLY A 75 -1.27 4.29 -0.97
CA GLY A 75 -0.70 4.66 -2.26
C GLY A 75 0.74 4.21 -2.47
N THR A 76 1.32 3.50 -1.50
CA THR A 76 2.70 2.98 -1.55
C THR A 76 2.83 1.69 -0.76
N PHE A 77 3.80 0.85 -1.13
CA PHE A 77 4.11 -0.36 -0.37
C PHE A 77 4.92 0.00 0.88
N MET A 78 4.54 -0.59 2.01
CA MET A 78 5.30 -0.47 3.25
C MET A 78 6.66 -1.19 3.13
N GLU A 79 7.67 -0.65 3.80
CA GLU A 79 8.99 -1.30 3.93
C GLU A 79 8.88 -2.64 4.68
N ASP A 80 8.15 -2.63 5.80
CA ASP A 80 7.70 -3.84 6.48
C ASP A 80 6.25 -4.14 6.07
N PRO A 81 5.98 -5.14 5.21
CA PRO A 81 4.62 -5.48 4.79
C PRO A 81 3.75 -6.03 5.93
N LEU A 82 4.35 -6.39 7.08
CA LEU A 82 3.64 -6.87 8.27
C LEU A 82 3.44 -5.78 9.33
N GLY A 83 3.94 -4.56 9.10
CA GLY A 83 3.81 -3.42 10.01
C GLY A 83 2.41 -2.81 10.10
N VAL A 84 1.37 -3.56 9.72
CA VAL A 84 -0.02 -3.12 9.73
C VAL A 84 -0.61 -3.16 11.15
N PRO A 85 -1.61 -2.32 11.47
CA PRO A 85 -2.36 -2.46 12.72
C PRO A 85 -3.00 -3.85 12.83
N GLY A 86 -3.02 -4.43 14.04
CA GLY A 86 -3.57 -5.76 14.27
C GLY A 86 -5.01 -5.93 13.77
N ALA A 87 -5.85 -4.90 13.92
CA ALA A 87 -7.22 -4.92 13.40
C ALA A 87 -7.30 -5.13 11.87
N VAL A 88 -6.33 -4.63 11.10
CA VAL A 88 -6.25 -4.86 9.65
C VAL A 88 -5.88 -6.32 9.36
N LEU A 89 -4.93 -6.87 10.12
CA LEU A 89 -4.53 -8.28 9.99
C LEU A 89 -5.71 -9.22 10.29
N GLU A 90 -6.39 -9.01 11.42
CA GLU A 90 -7.54 -9.85 11.80
C GLU A 90 -8.66 -9.75 10.76
N PHE A 91 -9.01 -8.53 10.33
CA PHE A 91 -10.04 -8.31 9.33
C PHE A 91 -9.73 -9.00 7.98
N VAL A 92 -8.47 -8.99 7.55
CA VAL A 92 -8.05 -9.70 6.33
C VAL A 92 -8.03 -11.21 6.54
N ALA A 93 -7.62 -11.69 7.71
CA ALA A 93 -7.63 -13.12 8.03
C ALA A 93 -9.05 -13.70 8.03
N GLU A 94 -10.01 -13.00 8.63
CA GLU A 94 -11.43 -13.37 8.61
C GLU A 94 -11.98 -13.51 7.19
N GLN A 95 -11.69 -12.53 6.32
CA GLN A 95 -12.14 -12.56 4.91
C GLN A 95 -11.56 -13.73 4.10
N LEU A 96 -10.41 -14.26 4.52
CA LEU A 96 -9.75 -15.41 3.89
C LEU A 96 -10.07 -16.74 4.59
N GLY A 97 -10.88 -16.73 5.65
CA GLY A 97 -11.19 -17.91 6.45
C GLY A 97 -9.96 -18.49 7.16
N VAL A 98 -9.04 -17.63 7.59
CA VAL A 98 -7.82 -18.05 8.31
C VAL A 98 -8.04 -17.89 9.81
N GLU A 99 -8.05 -19.01 10.54
CA GLU A 99 -8.25 -19.03 11.99
C GLU A 99 -7.02 -18.52 12.77
N ASP A 100 -5.81 -18.81 12.29
CA ASP A 100 -4.55 -18.40 12.94
C ASP A 100 -3.82 -17.37 12.07
N ALA A 101 -4.13 -16.10 12.31
CA ALA A 101 -3.49 -14.98 11.62
C ALA A 101 -1.97 -14.89 11.92
N SER A 102 -1.50 -15.48 13.01
CA SER A 102 -0.08 -15.43 13.40
C SER A 102 0.85 -16.15 12.41
N GLN A 103 0.29 -17.03 11.57
CA GLN A 103 1.03 -17.67 10.49
C GLN A 103 1.65 -16.67 9.52
N VAL A 104 1.10 -15.45 9.41
CA VAL A 104 1.65 -14.38 8.58
C VAL A 104 3.09 -14.03 8.94
N LYS A 105 3.55 -14.29 10.17
CA LYS A 105 4.94 -14.02 10.59
C LYS A 105 5.97 -14.74 9.72
N ARG A 106 5.58 -15.87 9.10
CA ARG A 106 6.42 -16.64 8.18
C ARG A 106 6.55 -16.00 6.80
N TYR A 107 5.73 -14.99 6.50
CA TYR A 107 5.67 -14.35 5.18
C TYR A 107 6.98 -13.65 4.80
N ALA A 108 7.60 -12.96 5.75
CA ALA A 108 8.81 -12.17 5.51
C ALA A 108 10.12 -12.95 5.78
N GLU A 109 10.05 -14.25 6.09
CA GLU A 109 11.24 -15.09 6.32
C GLU A 109 12.15 -15.18 5.09
N ARG A 110 11.58 -15.03 3.88
CA ARG A 110 12.32 -14.95 2.62
C ARG A 110 12.14 -13.56 2.00
N ARG A 111 13.20 -12.75 1.95
CA ARG A 111 13.14 -11.35 1.46
C ARG A 111 12.65 -11.22 0.01
N GLU A 112 12.87 -12.21 -0.85
CA GLU A 112 12.49 -12.12 -2.27
C GLU A 112 10.96 -12.16 -2.47
N THR A 113 10.24 -12.89 -1.62
CA THR A 113 8.80 -13.13 -1.80
C THR A 113 7.94 -11.87 -1.66
N PRO A 114 8.17 -10.98 -0.67
CA PRO A 114 7.52 -9.67 -0.63
C PRO A 114 7.72 -8.83 -1.89
N PHE A 115 8.92 -8.75 -2.45
CA PHE A 115 9.18 -7.96 -3.66
C PHE A 115 8.49 -8.53 -4.90
N ASP A 116 8.48 -9.86 -5.04
CA ASP A 116 7.75 -10.54 -6.10
C ASP A 116 6.24 -10.24 -6.02
N HIS A 117 5.67 -10.25 -4.82
CA HIS A 117 4.26 -9.92 -4.61
C HIS A 117 3.94 -8.47 -4.97
N GLN A 118 4.80 -7.51 -4.61
CA GLN A 118 4.60 -6.11 -5.02
C GLN A 118 4.60 -5.96 -6.54
N ARG A 119 5.48 -6.68 -7.25
CA ARG A 119 5.53 -6.68 -8.71
C ARG A 119 4.26 -7.29 -9.30
N ASP A 120 3.78 -8.40 -8.75
CA ASP A 120 2.55 -9.05 -9.19
C ASP A 120 1.33 -8.13 -8.98
N ILE A 121 1.25 -7.45 -7.84
CA ILE A 121 0.17 -6.48 -7.54
C ILE A 121 0.22 -5.31 -8.54
N ARG A 122 1.39 -4.69 -8.77
CA ARG A 122 1.52 -3.62 -9.77
C ARG A 122 1.04 -4.04 -11.15
N ARG A 123 1.40 -5.25 -11.58
CA ARG A 123 0.98 -5.81 -12.88
C ARG A 123 -0.52 -6.03 -12.95
N ALA A 124 -1.13 -6.60 -11.91
CA ALA A 124 -2.57 -6.84 -11.86
C ALA A 124 -3.39 -5.54 -12.00
N TYR A 125 -2.90 -4.45 -11.40
CA TYR A 125 -3.57 -3.15 -11.41
C TYR A 125 -3.11 -2.20 -12.53
N GLY A 126 -2.21 -2.65 -13.41
CA GLY A 126 -1.65 -1.81 -14.48
C GLY A 126 -0.83 -0.61 -13.98
N TRP A 127 -0.35 -0.65 -12.74
CA TRP A 127 0.46 0.44 -12.18
C TRP A 127 1.88 0.39 -12.75
N LYS A 128 2.30 1.53 -13.31
CA LYS A 128 3.66 1.75 -13.81
C LYS A 128 4.47 2.55 -12.81
N ASP A 129 5.78 2.35 -12.78
CA ASP A 129 6.65 3.23 -12.01
C ASP A 129 6.65 4.62 -12.66
N PHE A 130 6.76 5.68 -11.88
CA PHE A 130 6.81 7.04 -12.42
C PHE A 130 7.98 7.23 -13.39
N THR A 131 9.09 6.52 -13.17
CA THR A 131 10.25 6.51 -14.07
C THR A 131 9.97 5.84 -15.42
N ASP A 132 8.94 4.98 -15.52
CA ASP A 132 8.51 4.34 -16.76
C ASP A 132 7.64 5.25 -17.64
N VAL A 133 7.11 6.37 -17.10
CA VAL A 133 6.18 7.29 -17.79
C VAL A 133 6.91 8.49 -18.43
N GLY A 134 8.23 8.64 -18.21
CA GLY A 134 9.03 9.76 -18.74
C GLY A 134 9.03 9.92 -20.26
N GLY A 135 8.55 8.92 -21.01
CA GLY A 135 8.39 8.98 -22.48
C GLY A 135 7.01 9.41 -22.98
N GLU A 136 6.01 9.60 -22.11
CA GLU A 136 4.60 9.80 -22.51
C GLU A 136 4.12 11.26 -22.39
N PHE A 137 4.92 12.15 -21.80
CA PHE A 137 4.59 13.57 -21.62
C PHE A 137 5.29 14.50 -22.64
N THR A 138 5.87 13.97 -23.71
CA THR A 138 6.35 14.74 -24.87
C THR A 138 5.45 14.49 -26.07
N ALA A 139 4.29 15.15 -26.11
CA ALA A 139 3.43 15.23 -27.30
C ALA A 139 2.73 16.59 -27.35
#